data_AF-A0A255ZPJ4-F1
#
_entry.id   AF-A0A255ZPJ4-F1
#
_cell.length_a   1.000
_cell.length_b   1.000
_cell.length_c   1.000
_cell.angle_alpha   90.00
_cell.angle_beta   90.00
_cell.angle_gamma   90.00
#
_symmetry.space_group_name_H-M   'P 1'
#
loop_
_entity.id
_entity.type
_entity.pdbx_description
1 polymer ?
#
loop_
_entity_poly.entity_id
_entity_poly.type
_entity_poly.pdbx_seq_one_letter_code
_entity_poly.pdbx_strand_id
1 'polypeptide(L)'
;MVDGEYYFGITGSRAGNDYVQIDIGSIKAELSEGDILLLEREDNKFYAFLSFNCICPQGKTTSDQPGTLKVTKFDIQNKIVSATFEFTVINPNTGAVYEITDGRFDTYFTQ
;
A
#
# COMPACT_ATOMS: atom_id res chain seq x y z
N MET A 1 -15.04 -5.46 7.99
CA MET A 1 -15.61 -4.24 8.63
C MET A 1 -15.40 -4.40 10.13
N VAL A 2 -14.69 -3.48 10.76
CA VAL A 2 -14.48 -3.51 12.22
C VAL A 2 -15.22 -2.30 12.77
N ASP A 3 -16.24 -2.54 13.60
CA ASP A 3 -17.07 -1.50 14.21
C ASP A 3 -17.70 -0.48 13.24
N GLY A 4 -18.03 -0.90 12.02
CA GLY A 4 -18.62 -0.02 10.98
C GLY A 4 -17.59 0.69 10.10
N GLU A 5 -16.30 0.46 10.33
CA GLU A 5 -15.22 1.10 9.59
C GLU A 5 -14.53 0.14 8.61
N TYR A 6 -14.04 0.70 7.50
CA TYR A 6 -13.35 -0.02 6.44
C TYR A 6 -11.83 0.05 6.64
N TYR A 7 -11.17 -1.10 6.50
CA TYR A 7 -9.72 -1.20 6.57
C TYR A 7 -9.25 -2.07 5.42
N PHE A 8 -8.25 -1.59 4.70
CA PHE A 8 -7.54 -2.36 3.69
C PHE A 8 -6.07 -2.48 4.12
N GLY A 9 -5.48 -3.64 3.88
CA GLY A 9 -4.07 -3.89 4.14
C GLY A 9 -3.58 -5.03 3.28
N ILE A 10 -2.51 -4.78 2.53
CA ILE A 10 -1.73 -5.80 1.84
C ILE A 10 -0.26 -5.57 2.11
N THR A 11 0.44 -6.67 2.41
CA THR A 11 1.86 -6.67 2.72
C THR A 11 2.58 -7.68 1.85
N GLY A 12 3.66 -7.24 1.21
CA GLY A 12 4.60 -8.09 0.50
C GLY A 12 5.98 -7.94 1.14
N SER A 13 6.64 -9.04 1.48
CA SER A 13 7.99 -8.99 2.06
C SER A 13 8.92 -9.97 1.37
N ARG A 14 10.20 -9.59 1.29
CA ARG A 14 11.29 -10.49 0.91
C ARG A 14 12.20 -10.70 2.10
N ALA A 15 12.31 -11.94 2.57
CA ALA A 15 13.28 -12.32 3.58
C ALA A 15 14.69 -12.41 2.95
N GLY A 16 15.69 -11.86 3.65
CA GLY A 16 17.10 -11.83 3.22
C GLY A 16 17.92 -10.88 4.09
N ASN A 17 19.19 -10.69 3.77
CA ASN A 17 20.07 -9.74 4.49
C ASN A 17 19.57 -8.29 4.40
N ASP A 18 18.90 -7.95 3.30
CA ASP A 18 18.21 -6.68 3.11
C ASP A 18 16.70 -6.93 3.20
N TYR A 19 16.18 -7.00 4.42
CA TYR A 19 14.74 -7.11 4.65
C TYR A 19 14.04 -5.92 3.98
N VAL A 20 13.15 -6.21 3.04
CA VAL A 20 12.32 -5.20 2.37
C VAL A 20 10.87 -5.64 2.45
N GLN A 21 10.04 -4.76 3.01
CA GLN A 21 8.60 -4.94 3.09
C GLN A 21 7.89 -3.74 2.47
N ILE A 22 6.92 -4.02 1.60
CA ILE A 22 5.95 -3.05 1.10
C ILE A 22 4.65 -3.29 1.84
N ASP A 23 4.06 -2.23 2.37
CA ASP A 23 2.71 -2.21 2.90
C ASP A 23 1.88 -1.21 2.12
N ILE A 24 0.69 -1.62 1.66
CA ILE A 24 -0.30 -0.71 1.10
C ILE A 24 -1.57 -0.90 1.92
N GLY A 25 -2.16 0.20 2.38
CA GLY A 25 -3.33 0.11 3.23
C GLY A 25 -4.17 1.38 3.26
N SER A 26 -5.23 1.32 4.05
CA SER A 26 -6.07 2.46 4.38
C SER A 26 -6.51 2.44 5.84
N ILE A 27 -6.92 3.61 6.33
CA ILE A 27 -7.63 3.75 7.60
C ILE A 27 -8.99 4.34 7.27
N LYS A 28 -10.08 3.62 7.53
CA LYS A 28 -11.47 4.07 7.31
C LYS A 28 -11.82 4.44 5.86
N ALA A 29 -10.95 4.17 4.90
CA ALA A 29 -11.22 4.41 3.49
C ALA A 29 -11.81 3.15 2.84
N GLU A 30 -12.94 3.33 2.16
CA GLU A 30 -13.57 2.28 1.36
C GLU A 30 -12.77 2.05 0.07
N LEU A 31 -12.52 0.79 -0.26
CA LEU A 31 -11.86 0.41 -1.50
C LEU A 31 -12.89 0.35 -2.63
N SER A 32 -12.57 0.96 -3.76
CA SER A 32 -13.36 0.90 -5.00
C SER A 32 -12.47 0.61 -6.20
N GLU A 33 -13.08 0.13 -7.29
CA GLU A 33 -12.38 -0.01 -8.57
C GLU A 33 -12.02 1.37 -9.14
N GLY A 34 -10.87 1.47 -9.81
CA GLY A 34 -10.36 2.71 -10.39
C GLY A 34 -9.02 3.15 -9.83
N ASP A 35 -8.66 4.40 -10.11
CA ASP A 35 -7.39 5.00 -9.70
C ASP A 35 -7.53 5.68 -8.32
N ILE A 36 -6.61 5.35 -7.41
CA ILE A 36 -6.55 5.83 -6.03
C ILE A 36 -5.16 6.39 -5.78
N LEU A 37 -5.07 7.54 -5.10
CA LEU A 37 -3.80 8.09 -4.65
C LEU A 37 -3.34 7.44 -3.34
N LEU A 38 -2.05 7.10 -3.28
CA LEU A 38 -1.37 6.69 -2.06
C LEU A 38 -0.70 7.94 -1.46
N LEU A 39 -1.20 8.40 -0.32
CA LEU A 39 -0.81 9.63 0.37
C LEU A 39 -0.17 9.29 1.72
N GLU A 40 -0.15 10.23 2.65
CA GLU A 40 0.18 9.98 4.05
C GLU A 40 -0.88 9.11 4.75
N ARG A 41 -0.43 8.40 5.80
CA ARG A 41 -1.30 7.54 6.62
C ARG A 41 -2.18 8.39 7.55
N GLU A 42 -3.40 8.66 7.11
CA GLU A 42 -4.46 9.34 7.87
C GLU A 42 -5.83 8.71 7.58
N ASP A 43 -6.84 9.09 8.37
CA ASP A 43 -8.22 8.66 8.19
C ASP A 43 -8.73 9.03 6.78
N ASN A 44 -9.45 8.09 6.16
CA ASN A 44 -10.03 8.17 4.82
C ASN A 44 -9.00 8.30 3.68
N LYS A 45 -7.72 7.99 3.93
CA LYS A 45 -6.67 7.95 2.90
C LYS A 45 -6.12 6.55 2.71
N PHE A 46 -5.62 6.30 1.50
CA PHE A 46 -4.75 5.17 1.22
C PHE A 46 -3.29 5.61 1.33
N TYR A 47 -2.41 4.70 1.70
CA TYR A 47 -0.98 4.95 1.88
C TYR A 47 -0.15 3.76 1.43
N ALA A 48 1.12 4.03 1.11
CA ALA A 48 2.15 3.01 0.93
C ALA A 48 3.31 3.26 1.87
N PHE A 49 3.87 2.18 2.41
CA PHE A 49 5.10 2.18 3.18
C PHE A 49 6.14 1.25 2.57
N LEU A 50 7.40 1.62 2.78
CA LEU A 50 8.55 0.78 2.55
C LEU A 50 9.34 0.66 3.86
N SER A 51 9.55 -0.57 4.32
CA SER A 51 10.43 -0.87 5.43
C SER A 51 11.72 -1.47 4.90
N PHE A 52 12.84 -0.86 5.25
CA PHE A 52 14.21 -1.28 5.03
C PHE A 52 14.72 -1.92 6.32
N ASN A 53 15.40 -3.06 6.25
CA ASN A 53 16.20 -3.70 7.32
C ASN A 53 15.50 -4.04 8.67
N CYS A 54 14.26 -3.60 8.87
CA CYS A 54 13.40 -3.87 10.03
C CYS A 54 11.95 -4.01 9.57
N ILE A 55 11.08 -4.51 10.45
CA ILE A 55 9.61 -4.40 10.29
C ILE A 55 9.13 -3.07 10.85
N CYS A 56 9.63 -1.96 10.28
CA CYS A 56 9.30 -0.60 10.73
C CYS A 56 9.25 0.38 9.55
N PRO A 57 8.07 0.99 9.24
CA PRO A 57 7.92 1.88 8.10
C PRO A 57 8.85 3.10 8.14
N GLN A 58 9.78 3.19 7.18
CA GLN A 58 10.69 4.33 7.06
C GLN A 58 10.36 5.17 5.82
N GLY A 59 10.23 4.55 4.65
CA GLY A 59 9.76 5.20 3.43
C GLY A 59 8.23 5.28 3.43
N LYS A 60 7.68 6.44 3.06
CA LYS A 60 6.24 6.72 3.13
C LYS A 60 5.82 7.62 1.97
N THR A 61 4.68 7.32 1.36
CA THR A 61 4.02 8.25 0.44
C THR A 61 3.45 9.45 1.20
N THR A 62 3.32 10.58 0.52
CA THR A 62 2.77 11.83 1.06
C THR A 62 1.97 12.56 -0.02
N SER A 63 1.20 13.57 0.35
CA SER A 63 0.51 14.43 -0.60
C SER A 63 1.45 15.22 -1.51
N ASP A 64 2.69 15.48 -1.10
CA ASP A 64 3.71 16.13 -1.94
C ASP A 64 4.38 15.15 -2.92
N GLN A 65 4.37 13.86 -2.60
CA GLN A 65 4.92 12.78 -3.42
C GLN A 65 3.98 11.56 -3.38
N PRO A 66 2.81 11.65 -4.06
CA PRO A 66 1.82 10.59 -4.01
C PRO A 66 2.25 9.38 -4.83
N GLY A 67 1.85 8.20 -4.39
CA GLY A 67 1.82 7.00 -5.22
C GLY A 67 0.47 6.82 -5.90
N THR A 68 0.37 5.79 -6.74
CA THR A 68 -0.87 5.38 -7.40
C THR A 68 -1.17 3.93 -7.12
N LEU A 69 -2.44 3.64 -6.82
CA LEU A 69 -3.02 2.30 -6.74
C LEU A 69 -4.17 2.24 -7.74
N LYS A 70 -4.09 1.34 -8.72
CA LYS A 70 -5.16 1.10 -9.68
C LYS A 70 -5.83 -0.22 -9.37
N VAL A 71 -7.00 -0.15 -8.74
CA VAL A 71 -7.81 -1.32 -8.44
C VAL A 71 -8.52 -1.77 -9.71
N THR A 72 -8.05 -2.88 -10.26
CA THR A 72 -8.55 -3.46 -11.52
C THR A 72 -9.71 -4.41 -11.33
N LYS A 73 -9.89 -4.95 -10.11
CA LYS A 73 -11.03 -5.78 -9.73
C LYS A 73 -11.28 -5.68 -8.22
N PHE A 74 -12.51 -5.43 -7.82
CA PHE A 74 -12.98 -5.54 -6.44
C PHE A 74 -14.34 -6.25 -6.40
N ASP A 75 -14.27 -7.58 -6.23
CA ASP A 75 -15.44 -8.46 -6.27
C ASP A 75 -15.73 -8.98 -4.87
N ILE A 76 -16.73 -8.38 -4.23
CA ILE A 76 -17.13 -8.70 -2.86
C ILE A 76 -17.75 -10.11 -2.77
N GLN A 77 -18.48 -10.54 -3.81
CA GLN A 77 -19.15 -11.85 -3.79
C GLN A 77 -18.14 -12.99 -3.80
N ASN A 78 -17.10 -12.86 -4.64
CA ASN A 78 -16.04 -13.87 -4.77
C ASN A 78 -14.82 -13.57 -3.88
N LYS A 79 -14.86 -12.47 -3.13
CA LYS A 79 -13.78 -11.99 -2.25
C LYS A 79 -12.46 -11.76 -2.99
N ILE A 80 -12.50 -11.29 -4.23
CA ILE A 80 -11.31 -11.06 -5.06
C ILE A 80 -10.95 -9.58 -5.06
N VAL A 81 -9.66 -9.29 -4.89
CA VAL A 81 -9.09 -7.97 -5.12
C VAL A 81 -7.84 -8.09 -5.99
N SER A 82 -7.79 -7.30 -7.06
CA SER A 82 -6.64 -7.19 -7.96
C SER A 82 -6.29 -5.73 -8.21
N ALA A 83 -5.03 -5.36 -8.07
CA ALA A 83 -4.58 -4.00 -8.36
C ALA A 83 -3.13 -3.96 -8.84
N THR A 84 -2.80 -2.86 -9.52
CA THR A 84 -1.41 -2.46 -9.77
C THR A 84 -1.07 -1.23 -8.93
N PHE A 85 0.21 -1.04 -8.62
CA PHE A 85 0.66 0.11 -7.84
C PHE A 85 2.04 0.58 -8.25
N GLU A 86 2.25 1.88 -8.08
CA GLU A 86 3.54 2.55 -8.28
C GLU A 86 3.71 3.63 -7.22
N PHE A 87 4.92 3.81 -6.71
CA PHE A 87 5.24 4.92 -5.82
C PHE A 87 6.75 5.11 -5.69
N THR A 88 7.15 6.31 -5.29
CA THR A 88 8.54 6.64 -4.98
C THR A 88 8.64 7.06 -3.53
N VAL A 89 9.65 6.55 -2.82
CA VAL A 89 9.95 6.94 -1.44
C VAL A 89 11.42 7.21 -1.25
N ILE A 90 11.73 8.09 -0.30
CA ILE A 90 13.09 8.42 0.11
C ILE A 90 13.36 7.74 1.45
N ASN A 91 14.48 7.02 1.56
CA ASN A 91 14.93 6.48 2.83
C ASN A 91 15.43 7.64 3.71
N PRO A 92 14.78 7.92 4.86
CA PRO A 92 15.10 9.09 5.69
C PRO A 92 16.49 9.01 6.34
N ASN A 93 17.06 7.79 6.46
CA ASN A 93 18.37 7.60 7.10
C ASN A 93 19.54 7.73 6.12
N THR A 94 19.33 7.44 4.85
CA THR A 94 20.40 7.39 3.83
C THR A 94 20.22 8.39 2.70
N GLY A 95 19.03 8.95 2.51
CA GLY A 95 18.67 9.79 1.36
C GLY A 95 18.49 9.01 0.06
N ALA A 96 18.60 7.68 0.07
CA ALA A 96 18.43 6.86 -1.12
C ALA A 96 16.97 6.92 -1.61
N VAL A 97 16.80 7.05 -2.93
CA VAL A 97 15.50 7.05 -3.60
C VAL A 97 15.17 5.62 -4.04
N TYR A 98 13.94 5.18 -3.74
CA TYR A 98 13.41 3.89 -4.17
C TYR A 98 12.19 4.13 -5.03
N GLU A 99 12.26 3.65 -6.27
CA GLU A 99 11.17 3.68 -7.24
C GLU A 99 10.55 2.29 -7.32
N ILE A 100 9.26 2.21 -7.02
CA ILE A 100 8.48 0.99 -7.11
C ILE A 100 7.58 1.17 -8.33
N THR A 101 7.87 0.39 -9.37
CA THR A 101 7.13 0.40 -10.64
C THR A 101 6.55 -0.98 -10.92
N ASP A 102 5.49 -1.05 -11.73
CA ASP A 102 4.86 -2.32 -12.16
C ASP A 102 4.44 -3.25 -11.00
N GLY A 103 4.20 -2.68 -9.81
CA GLY A 103 3.74 -3.42 -8.64
C GLY A 103 2.37 -4.02 -8.92
N ARG A 104 2.12 -5.26 -8.49
CA ARG A 104 0.85 -5.94 -8.71
C ARG A 104 0.52 -6.90 -7.57
N PHE A 105 -0.77 -6.99 -7.25
CA PHE A 105 -1.31 -8.09 -6.47
C PHE A 105 -2.63 -8.60 -7.04
N ASP A 106 -2.85 -9.89 -6.87
CA ASP A 106 -4.11 -10.59 -7.13
C ASP A 106 -4.34 -11.55 -5.97
N THR A 107 -5.33 -11.28 -5.13
CA THR A 107 -5.54 -12.05 -3.92
C THR A 107 -7.01 -12.14 -3.53
N TYR A 108 -7.28 -13.02 -2.57
CA TYR A 108 -8.54 -13.06 -1.86
C TYR A 108 -8.46 -12.24 -0.58
N PHE A 109 -9.57 -11.61 -0.19
CA PHE A 109 -9.66 -10.86 1.07
C PHE A 109 -10.68 -11.46 2.03
N THR A 110 -10.51 -11.16 3.32
CA THR A 110 -11.45 -11.48 4.38
C THR A 110 -12.11 -10.20 4.88
N GLN A 111 -13.36 -10.28 5.34
CA GLN A 111 -14.13 -9.14 5.86
C GLN A 111 -14.18 -9.16 7.38
#